data_AF-A0AAD9JF02-F1
#
_entry.id   AF-A0AAD9JF02-F1
#
_cell.length_a   1.000
_cell.length_b   1.000
_cell.length_c   1.000
_cell.angle_alpha   90.00
_cell.angle_beta   90.00
_cell.angle_gamma   90.00
#
_symmetry.space_group_name_H-M   'P 1'
#
loop_
_entity.id
_entity.type
_entity.pdbx_description
1 polymer ?
#
loop_
_entity_poly.entity_id
_entity_poly.type
_entity_poly.pdbx_seq_one_letter_code
_entity_poly.pdbx_strand_id
1 'polypeptide(L)'
;MLSKQCSKTYSTSAQKSPCPEEEAVKDVVHHLAKFTSDFSSVENEVTDLVSFLIQRKVNPEQIKYLLSSQTKLLIKPVDIWSKAFTTLKDLGFHSDQLLPAVVKIPTVIEGKLQKLLLTMDTLRAIGFREKQISMMILSHPALLNQPSKKLIQQYSKLLQLFTKTGVVHTLLRTPALFTEPMDLIKNKLLYVQDVMRVDKESMTKSRFLRYDLLHLYSRHQFLLRAGRYSTPNKHGETRFPNPSLKDIMDTSDRYFALKVAQLTLDEYRTFVEMCTMEMKYGKGVESLDDDSFSDEADDDYDDVNEK
;
A
#
# COMPACT_ATOMS: atom_id res chain seq x y z
N MET A 1 -1.45 -75.50 -17.51
CA MET A 1 -0.28 -75.89 -16.73
C MET A 1 0.98 -75.62 -17.54
N LEU A 2 1.99 -75.02 -16.89
CA LEU A 2 3.42 -74.99 -17.22
C LEU A 2 3.92 -74.15 -18.42
N SER A 3 4.52 -73.00 -18.06
CA SER A 3 5.92 -72.61 -18.32
C SER A 3 6.44 -72.54 -19.76
N LYS A 4 6.91 -71.34 -20.17
CA LYS A 4 8.30 -71.15 -20.66
C LYS A 4 8.72 -69.67 -20.70
N GLN A 5 9.97 -69.47 -20.31
CA GLN A 5 10.73 -68.21 -20.25
C GLN A 5 10.80 -67.44 -21.57
N CYS A 6 10.96 -66.11 -21.46
CA CYS A 6 11.89 -65.40 -22.31
C CYS A 6 12.58 -64.27 -21.53
N SER A 7 13.84 -64.51 -21.18
CA SER A 7 14.78 -63.53 -20.65
C SER A 7 15.20 -62.56 -21.76
N LYS A 8 15.13 -61.25 -21.52
CA LYS A 8 16.04 -60.28 -22.17
C LYS A 8 16.41 -59.20 -21.18
N THR A 9 17.65 -59.29 -20.73
CA THR A 9 18.45 -58.20 -20.19
C THR A 9 18.60 -57.09 -21.22
N TYR A 10 18.22 -55.87 -20.87
CA TYR A 10 18.82 -54.66 -21.43
C TYR A 10 19.02 -53.65 -20.31
N SER A 11 20.27 -53.51 -19.88
CA SER A 11 20.77 -52.26 -19.33
C SER A 11 20.67 -51.20 -20.42
N THR A 12 19.96 -50.12 -20.14
CA THR A 12 20.21 -48.84 -20.81
C THR A 12 20.11 -47.76 -19.75
N SER A 13 21.25 -47.10 -19.56
CA SER A 13 21.44 -45.87 -18.81
C SER A 13 20.45 -44.81 -19.29
N ALA A 14 19.32 -44.67 -18.60
CA ALA A 14 18.48 -43.50 -18.75
C ALA A 14 19.14 -42.35 -17.96
N GLN A 15 19.81 -41.46 -18.70
CA GLN A 15 20.11 -40.12 -18.24
C GLN A 15 18.80 -39.53 -17.69
N LYS A 16 18.73 -39.34 -16.36
CA LYS A 16 17.64 -38.62 -15.72
C LYS A 16 17.66 -37.20 -16.26
N SER A 17 16.68 -36.87 -17.11
CA SER A 17 16.27 -35.49 -17.36
C SER A 17 16.08 -34.80 -16.00
N PRO A 18 16.66 -33.59 -15.77
CA PRO A 18 16.49 -32.89 -14.50
C PRO A 18 15.00 -32.64 -14.27
N CYS A 19 14.53 -32.87 -13.04
CA CYS A 19 13.16 -32.52 -12.67
C CYS A 19 12.94 -31.01 -12.90
N PRO A 20 11.74 -30.55 -13.34
CA PRO A 20 11.46 -29.13 -13.53
C PRO A 20 11.73 -28.26 -12.28
N GLU A 21 11.73 -28.88 -11.10
CA GLU A 21 12.11 -28.27 -9.82
C GLU A 21 13.62 -27.95 -9.73
N GLU A 22 14.51 -28.80 -10.27
CA GLU A 22 15.97 -28.58 -10.25
C GLU A 22 16.39 -27.44 -11.18
N GLU A 23 15.70 -27.27 -12.31
CA GLU A 23 15.95 -26.18 -13.25
C GLU A 23 15.46 -24.84 -12.69
N ALA A 24 14.31 -24.83 -12.01
CA ALA A 24 13.81 -23.66 -11.29
C ALA A 24 14.71 -23.25 -10.11
N VAL A 25 15.27 -24.21 -9.37
CA VAL A 25 16.26 -23.93 -8.31
C VAL A 25 17.48 -23.24 -8.90
N LYS A 26 18.08 -23.80 -9.96
CA LYS A 26 19.28 -23.22 -10.60
C LYS A 26 19.04 -21.82 -11.14
N ASP A 27 17.89 -21.57 -11.75
CA ASP A 27 17.54 -20.26 -12.29
C ASP A 27 17.35 -19.20 -11.19
N VAL A 28 16.67 -19.55 -10.09
CA VAL A 28 16.52 -18.65 -8.92
C VAL A 28 17.87 -18.39 -8.24
N VAL A 29 18.68 -19.43 -8.03
CA VAL A 29 20.02 -19.35 -7.43
C VAL A 29 20.95 -18.47 -8.28
N HIS A 30 20.97 -18.66 -9.61
CA HIS A 30 21.73 -17.82 -10.54
C HIS A 30 21.24 -16.36 -10.56
N HIS A 31 19.93 -16.13 -10.42
CA HIS A 31 19.39 -14.78 -10.30
C HIS A 31 19.83 -14.09 -9.00
N LEU A 32 19.79 -14.81 -7.88
CA LEU A 32 20.19 -14.28 -6.56
C LEU A 32 21.71 -14.08 -6.44
N ALA A 33 22.52 -14.88 -7.16
CA ALA A 33 23.97 -14.74 -7.23
C ALA A 33 24.43 -13.35 -7.68
N LYS A 34 23.65 -12.70 -8.55
CA LYS A 34 23.94 -11.35 -9.06
C LYS A 34 23.83 -10.26 -7.99
N PHE A 35 23.19 -10.54 -6.86
CA PHE A 35 22.90 -9.56 -5.81
C PHE A 35 23.73 -9.76 -4.54
N THR A 36 24.63 -10.75 -4.51
CA THR A 36 25.45 -11.10 -3.33
C THR A 36 26.92 -11.11 -3.70
N SER A 37 27.72 -10.25 -3.04
CA SER A 37 29.16 -10.11 -3.31
C SER A 37 30.01 -11.33 -2.91
N ASP A 38 29.54 -12.17 -1.97
CA ASP A 38 30.25 -13.35 -1.46
C ASP A 38 29.57 -14.68 -1.83
N PHE A 39 28.85 -14.73 -2.96
CA PHE A 39 27.99 -15.85 -3.33
C PHE A 39 28.69 -17.23 -3.30
N SER A 40 29.96 -17.30 -3.69
CA SER A 40 30.72 -18.56 -3.74
C SER A 40 30.89 -19.25 -2.38
N SER A 41 30.80 -18.50 -1.27
CA SER A 41 30.88 -19.07 0.08
C SER A 41 29.53 -19.58 0.59
N VAL A 42 28.42 -19.10 0.03
CA VAL A 42 27.04 -19.31 0.53
C VAL A 42 26.20 -20.10 -0.47
N GLU A 43 26.75 -20.46 -1.62
CA GLU A 43 26.04 -21.05 -2.76
C GLU A 43 25.27 -22.33 -2.37
N ASN A 44 25.87 -23.20 -1.55
CA ASN A 44 25.23 -24.42 -1.08
C ASN A 44 24.05 -24.11 -0.14
N GLU A 45 24.20 -23.16 0.78
CA GLU A 45 23.17 -22.77 1.75
C GLU A 45 22.00 -22.05 1.07
N VAL A 46 22.30 -21.23 0.05
CA VAL A 46 21.29 -20.58 -0.79
C VAL A 46 20.58 -21.61 -1.67
N THR A 47 21.30 -22.58 -2.23
CA THR A 47 20.70 -23.67 -3.02
C THR A 47 19.78 -24.55 -2.16
N ASP A 48 20.19 -24.87 -0.93
CA ASP A 48 19.38 -25.62 0.02
C ASP A 48 18.13 -24.82 0.45
N LEU A 49 18.27 -23.51 0.69
CA LEU A 49 17.15 -22.64 1.00
C LEU A 49 16.15 -22.52 -0.16
N VAL A 50 16.65 -22.30 -1.37
CA VAL A 50 15.80 -22.20 -2.57
C VAL A 50 15.09 -23.52 -2.85
N SER A 51 15.79 -24.65 -2.69
CA SER A 51 15.20 -25.99 -2.79
C SER A 51 14.11 -26.20 -1.73
N PHE A 52 14.35 -25.80 -0.48
CA PHE A 52 13.36 -25.85 0.60
C PHE A 52 12.12 -24.98 0.31
N LEU A 53 12.29 -23.80 -0.28
CA LEU A 53 11.19 -22.90 -0.64
C LEU A 53 10.37 -23.44 -1.82
N ILE A 54 11.03 -23.98 -2.84
CA ILE A 54 10.37 -24.59 -4.01
C ILE A 54 9.60 -25.85 -3.61
N GLN A 55 10.17 -26.71 -2.76
CA GLN A 55 9.46 -27.87 -2.18
C GLN A 55 8.20 -27.48 -1.40
N ARG A 56 8.16 -26.27 -0.83
CA ARG A 56 6.97 -25.72 -0.14
C ARG A 56 5.98 -25.02 -1.06
N LYS A 57 6.11 -25.20 -2.39
CA LYS A 57 5.25 -24.62 -3.44
C LYS A 57 5.23 -23.09 -3.47
N VAL A 58 6.33 -22.45 -3.04
CA VAL A 58 6.47 -21.00 -3.18
C VAL A 58 6.86 -20.69 -4.63
N ASN A 59 6.24 -19.67 -5.23
CA ASN A 59 6.49 -19.31 -6.62
C ASN A 59 7.95 -18.83 -6.81
N PRO A 60 8.72 -19.42 -7.74
CA PRO A 60 10.09 -19.01 -8.06
C PRO A 60 10.27 -17.51 -8.30
N GLU A 61 9.33 -16.86 -8.97
CA GLU A 61 9.38 -15.41 -9.24
C GLU A 61 9.17 -14.56 -7.98
N GLN A 62 8.33 -15.04 -7.05
CA GLN A 62 8.17 -14.39 -5.75
C GLN A 62 9.43 -14.54 -4.90
N ILE A 63 10.11 -15.69 -4.99
CA ILE A 63 11.40 -15.93 -4.31
C ILE A 63 12.44 -14.95 -4.85
N LYS A 64 12.60 -14.84 -6.18
CA LYS A 64 13.52 -13.90 -6.81
C LYS A 64 13.25 -12.46 -6.38
N TYR A 65 12.00 -12.00 -6.50
CA TYR A 65 11.63 -10.61 -6.18
C TYR A 65 11.82 -10.27 -4.70
N LEU A 66 11.38 -11.15 -3.79
CA LEU A 66 11.40 -10.87 -2.36
C LEU A 66 12.79 -11.02 -1.74
N LEU A 67 13.57 -12.01 -2.17
CA LEU A 67 14.92 -12.24 -1.62
C LEU A 67 15.98 -11.34 -2.22
N SER A 68 15.84 -10.92 -3.49
CA SER A 68 16.70 -9.85 -4.05
C SER A 68 16.58 -8.55 -3.27
N SER A 69 15.40 -8.27 -2.70
CA SER A 69 15.16 -7.09 -1.87
C SER A 69 15.83 -7.15 -0.50
N GLN A 70 16.17 -8.34 0.01
CA GLN A 70 16.80 -8.55 1.33
C GLN A 70 17.84 -9.66 1.32
N THR A 71 18.96 -9.39 0.66
CA THR A 71 20.09 -10.33 0.48
C THR A 71 20.71 -10.79 1.82
N LYS A 72 20.55 -10.02 2.90
CA LYS A 72 21.00 -10.40 4.25
C LYS A 72 20.30 -11.64 4.81
N LEU A 73 19.11 -11.98 4.29
CA LEU A 73 18.37 -13.17 4.71
C LEU A 73 18.91 -14.46 4.05
N LEU A 74 19.64 -14.34 2.95
CA LEU A 74 20.23 -15.47 2.21
C LEU A 74 21.37 -16.16 2.97
N ILE A 75 22.01 -15.45 3.90
CA ILE A 75 23.15 -15.92 4.70
C ILE A 75 22.67 -16.75 5.92
N LYS A 76 21.35 -16.90 6.11
CA LYS A 76 20.80 -17.59 7.29
C LYS A 76 20.54 -19.07 7.00
N PRO A 77 20.98 -20.00 7.87
CA PRO A 77 20.77 -21.44 7.70
C PRO A 77 19.29 -21.82 7.52
N VAL A 78 19.05 -22.88 6.75
CA VAL A 78 17.71 -23.44 6.47
C VAL A 78 16.95 -23.80 7.75
N ASP A 79 17.65 -24.24 8.80
CA ASP A 79 17.04 -24.55 10.10
C ASP A 79 16.37 -23.33 10.76
N ILE A 80 16.96 -22.14 10.61
CA ILE A 80 16.38 -20.90 11.15
C ILE A 80 15.13 -20.52 10.36
N TRP A 81 15.16 -20.70 9.04
CA TRP A 81 13.99 -20.52 8.18
C TRP A 81 12.86 -21.49 8.51
N SER A 82 13.19 -22.76 8.75
CA SER A 82 12.22 -23.77 9.15
C SER A 82 11.56 -23.42 10.48
N LYS A 83 12.36 -23.01 11.49
CA LYS A 83 11.85 -22.53 12.79
C LYS A 83 10.98 -21.29 12.65
N ALA A 84 11.43 -20.29 11.88
CA ALA A 84 10.65 -19.08 11.61
C ALA A 84 9.30 -19.42 10.96
N PHE A 85 9.29 -20.34 9.99
CA PHE A 85 8.08 -20.79 9.32
C PHE A 85 7.15 -21.59 10.24
N THR A 86 7.68 -22.45 11.12
CA THR A 86 6.84 -23.13 12.13
C THR A 86 6.23 -22.12 13.08
N THR A 87 7.02 -21.17 13.59
CA THR A 87 6.48 -20.17 14.51
C THR A 87 5.45 -19.26 13.84
N LEU A 88 5.66 -18.85 12.59
CA LEU A 88 4.64 -18.09 11.85
C LEU A 88 3.36 -18.90 11.62
N LYS A 89 3.46 -20.21 11.35
CA LYS A 89 2.29 -21.09 11.26
C LYS A 89 1.55 -21.17 12.60
N ASP A 90 2.27 -21.29 13.71
CA ASP A 90 1.69 -21.30 15.05
C ASP A 90 0.98 -19.96 15.38
N LEU A 91 1.46 -18.87 14.80
CA LEU A 91 0.83 -17.54 14.85
C LEU A 91 -0.31 -17.35 13.85
N GLY A 92 -0.72 -18.39 13.11
CA GLY A 92 -1.87 -18.34 12.22
C GLY A 92 -1.59 -17.79 10.81
N PHE A 93 -0.33 -17.67 10.41
CA PHE A 93 0.02 -17.34 9.03
C PHE A 93 -0.15 -18.57 8.12
N HIS A 94 -0.76 -18.35 6.96
CA HIS A 94 -0.93 -19.39 5.95
C HIS A 94 0.38 -19.66 5.19
N SER A 95 0.50 -20.84 4.57
CA SER A 95 1.73 -21.27 3.87
C SER A 95 2.19 -20.31 2.77
N ASP A 96 1.25 -19.66 2.07
CA ASP A 96 1.49 -18.63 1.05
C ASP A 96 1.98 -17.30 1.62
N GLN A 97 1.74 -17.06 2.92
CA GLN A 97 2.08 -15.83 3.62
C GLN A 97 3.44 -15.90 4.33
N LEU A 98 4.05 -17.08 4.45
CA LEU A 98 5.27 -17.28 5.25
C LEU A 98 6.48 -16.54 4.66
N LEU A 99 6.74 -16.69 3.36
CA LEU A 99 7.85 -15.98 2.71
C LEU A 99 7.64 -14.46 2.73
N PRO A 100 6.46 -13.92 2.34
CA PRO A 100 6.18 -12.50 2.50
C PRO A 100 6.32 -11.99 3.95
N ALA A 101 5.90 -12.78 4.94
CA ALA A 101 6.00 -12.41 6.36
C ALA A 101 7.45 -12.28 6.80
N VAL A 102 8.29 -13.27 6.46
CA VAL A 102 9.70 -13.26 6.82
C VAL A 102 10.45 -12.10 6.16
N VAL A 103 10.16 -11.81 4.89
CA VAL A 103 10.82 -10.72 4.17
C VAL A 103 10.34 -9.35 4.69
N LYS A 104 9.05 -9.18 4.97
CA LYS A 104 8.53 -7.91 5.52
C LYS A 104 8.84 -7.72 7.00
N ILE A 105 9.08 -8.81 7.72
CA ILE A 105 9.31 -8.83 9.17
C ILE A 105 10.57 -9.68 9.43
N PRO A 106 11.76 -9.18 9.06
CA PRO A 106 13.01 -9.94 9.21
C PRO A 106 13.33 -10.26 10.68
N THR A 107 12.73 -9.53 11.63
CA THR A 107 12.85 -9.79 13.07
C THR A 107 12.32 -11.17 13.49
N VAL A 108 11.50 -11.83 12.66
CA VAL A 108 11.05 -13.20 12.87
C VAL A 108 12.22 -14.18 12.80
N ILE A 109 13.11 -14.01 11.81
CA ILE A 109 14.33 -14.83 11.67
C ILE A 109 15.30 -14.56 12.82
N GLU A 110 15.34 -13.32 13.33
CA GLU A 110 16.16 -12.96 14.49
C GLU A 110 15.59 -13.49 15.83
N GLY A 111 14.43 -14.15 15.83
CA GLY A 111 13.77 -14.63 17.04
C GLY A 111 13.16 -13.51 17.92
N LYS A 112 13.17 -12.26 17.46
CA LYS A 112 12.63 -11.10 18.18
C LYS A 112 11.13 -10.97 17.93
N LEU A 113 10.37 -11.94 18.42
CA LEU A 113 8.93 -12.05 18.19
C LEU A 113 8.07 -11.26 19.17
N GLN A 114 8.63 -10.72 20.25
CA GLN A 114 7.87 -10.04 21.30
C GLN A 114 6.97 -8.92 20.76
N LYS A 115 7.49 -8.08 19.85
CA LYS A 115 6.70 -7.00 19.23
C LYS A 115 5.57 -7.53 18.35
N LEU A 116 5.82 -8.63 17.63
CA LEU A 116 4.82 -9.30 16.79
C LEU A 116 3.70 -9.87 17.66
N LEU A 117 4.04 -10.68 18.66
CA LEU A 117 3.08 -11.27 19.60
C LEU A 117 2.23 -10.20 20.28
N LEU A 118 2.87 -9.18 20.84
CA LEU A 118 2.17 -8.10 21.55
C LEU A 118 1.21 -7.34 20.62
N THR A 119 1.63 -7.06 19.38
CA THR A 119 0.77 -6.41 18.38
C THR A 119 -0.41 -7.30 18.01
N MET A 120 -0.17 -8.59 17.78
CA MET A 120 -1.23 -9.57 17.46
C MET A 120 -2.24 -9.71 18.60
N ASP A 121 -1.77 -9.83 19.84
CA ASP A 121 -2.62 -9.90 21.03
C ASP A 121 -3.46 -8.62 21.20
N THR A 122 -2.86 -7.47 20.94
CA THR A 122 -3.56 -6.18 20.97
C THR A 122 -4.67 -6.13 19.91
N LEU A 123 -4.38 -6.55 18.69
CA LEU A 123 -5.37 -6.58 17.60
C LEU A 123 -6.47 -7.64 17.86
N ARG A 124 -6.10 -8.77 18.48
CA ARG A 124 -7.07 -9.78 18.94
C ARG A 124 -8.01 -9.21 20.00
N ALA A 125 -7.48 -8.46 20.97
CA ALA A 125 -8.28 -7.78 22.00
C ALA A 125 -9.21 -6.70 21.42
N ILE A 126 -8.81 -6.04 20.34
CA ILE A 126 -9.67 -5.10 19.59
C ILE A 126 -10.84 -5.83 18.88
N GLY A 127 -10.66 -7.12 18.56
CA GLY A 127 -11.67 -8.00 17.98
C GLY A 127 -11.40 -8.44 16.54
N PHE A 128 -10.16 -8.29 16.06
CA PHE A 128 -9.77 -8.84 14.76
C PHE A 128 -9.53 -10.36 14.85
N ARG A 129 -9.83 -11.07 13.75
CA ARG A 129 -9.56 -12.52 13.63
C ARG A 129 -8.11 -12.77 13.20
N GLU A 130 -7.57 -13.95 13.49
CA GLU A 130 -6.16 -14.31 13.16
C GLU A 130 -5.79 -14.01 11.69
N LYS A 131 -6.60 -14.48 10.74
CA LYS A 131 -6.39 -14.21 9.30
C LYS A 131 -6.41 -12.72 8.94
N GLN A 132 -7.23 -11.93 9.64
CA GLN A 132 -7.31 -10.50 9.42
C GLN A 132 -6.05 -9.80 9.95
N ILE A 133 -5.58 -10.23 11.11
CA ILE A 133 -4.36 -9.73 11.75
C ILE A 133 -3.15 -10.02 10.87
N SER A 134 -2.99 -11.27 10.38
CA SER A 134 -1.87 -11.64 9.52
C SER A 134 -1.83 -10.79 8.24
N MET A 135 -2.97 -10.63 7.55
CA MET A 135 -3.06 -9.77 6.35
C MET A 135 -2.75 -8.29 6.66
N MET A 136 -3.18 -7.79 7.82
CA MET A 136 -2.96 -6.40 8.22
C MET A 136 -1.48 -6.13 8.51
N ILE A 137 -0.81 -7.02 9.22
CA ILE A 137 0.62 -6.89 9.52
C ILE A 137 1.45 -7.02 8.23
N LEU A 138 1.06 -7.94 7.32
CA LEU A 138 1.73 -8.09 6.03
C LEU A 138 1.55 -6.90 5.10
N SER A 139 0.39 -6.23 5.15
CA SER A 139 0.14 -5.04 4.34
C SER A 139 0.74 -3.78 4.96
N HIS A 140 0.88 -3.74 6.29
CA HIS A 140 1.42 -2.60 7.01
C HIS A 140 2.34 -3.02 8.18
N PRO A 141 3.59 -3.46 7.89
CA PRO A 141 4.53 -3.91 8.93
C PRO A 141 4.88 -2.82 9.96
N ALA A 142 4.69 -1.55 9.62
CA ALA A 142 4.88 -0.42 10.52
C ALA A 142 4.02 -0.47 11.79
N LEU A 143 2.94 -1.26 11.81
CA LEU A 143 2.14 -1.53 13.01
C LEU A 143 2.97 -2.13 14.15
N LEU A 144 3.99 -2.93 13.84
CA LEU A 144 4.87 -3.58 14.82
C LEU A 144 5.74 -2.58 15.59
N ASN A 145 5.89 -1.36 15.06
CA ASN A 145 6.63 -0.29 15.70
C ASN A 145 5.74 0.57 16.62
N GLN A 146 4.43 0.31 16.66
CA GLN A 146 3.50 1.06 17.49
C GLN A 146 3.28 0.40 18.86
N PRO A 147 3.33 1.16 19.96
CA PRO A 147 2.94 0.64 21.27
C PRO A 147 1.46 0.24 21.31
N SER A 148 1.14 -0.87 21.99
CA SER A 148 -0.23 -1.37 22.16
C SER A 148 -1.20 -0.32 22.66
N LYS A 149 -0.76 0.52 23.62
CA LYS A 149 -1.58 1.61 24.16
C LYS A 149 -1.99 2.61 23.08
N LYS A 150 -1.10 2.94 22.14
CA LYS A 150 -1.43 3.85 21.03
C LYS A 150 -2.43 3.22 20.06
N LEU A 151 -2.28 1.94 19.74
CA LEU A 151 -3.22 1.23 18.88
C LEU A 151 -4.64 1.19 19.48
N ILE A 152 -4.74 0.88 20.77
CA ILE A 152 -6.02 0.85 21.50
C ILE A 152 -6.63 2.26 21.57
N GLN A 153 -5.83 3.28 21.87
CA GLN A 153 -6.29 4.67 21.90
C GLN A 153 -6.76 5.17 20.53
N GLN A 154 -6.04 4.82 19.46
CA GLN A 154 -6.45 5.20 18.11
C GLN A 154 -7.76 4.50 17.73
N TYR A 155 -7.89 3.22 18.04
CA TYR A 155 -9.12 2.47 17.84
C TYR A 155 -10.31 3.09 18.60
N SER A 156 -10.13 3.49 19.87
CA SER A 156 -11.20 4.13 20.65
C SER A 156 -11.61 5.49 20.09
N LYS A 157 -10.66 6.28 19.58
CA LYS A 157 -10.97 7.55 18.87
C LYS A 157 -11.74 7.31 17.58
N LEU A 158 -11.40 6.27 16.82
CA LEU A 158 -12.14 5.91 15.60
C LEU A 158 -13.57 5.45 15.89
N LEU A 159 -13.81 4.80 17.04
CA LEU A 159 -15.16 4.43 17.48
C LEU A 159 -16.06 5.65 17.78
N GLN A 160 -15.49 6.84 18.01
CA GLN A 160 -16.27 8.07 18.14
C GLN A 160 -16.78 8.59 16.79
N LEU A 161 -16.14 8.17 15.68
CA LEU A 161 -16.48 8.62 14.32
C LEU A 161 -17.31 7.59 13.54
N PHE A 162 -17.15 6.30 13.83
CA PHE A 162 -17.80 5.21 13.11
C PHE A 162 -18.39 4.16 14.07
N THR A 163 -19.28 3.32 13.55
CA THR A 163 -19.76 2.12 14.27
C THR A 163 -18.62 1.11 14.46
N LYS A 164 -18.72 0.22 15.46
CA LYS A 164 -17.71 -0.83 15.72
C LYS A 164 -17.38 -1.66 14.48
N THR A 165 -18.42 -2.09 13.76
CA THR A 165 -18.27 -2.85 12.51
C THR A 165 -17.64 -2.01 11.40
N GLY A 166 -18.02 -0.73 11.30
CA GLY A 166 -17.43 0.24 10.37
C GLY A 166 -15.94 0.47 10.62
N VAL A 167 -15.52 0.64 11.87
CA VAL A 167 -14.09 0.81 12.24
C VAL A 167 -13.28 -0.43 11.83
N VAL A 168 -13.72 -1.62 12.22
CA VAL A 168 -13.02 -2.88 11.88
C VAL A 168 -12.85 -3.00 10.36
N HIS A 169 -13.93 -2.83 9.60
CA HIS A 169 -13.90 -2.95 8.15
C HIS A 169 -13.01 -1.87 7.48
N THR A 170 -13.04 -0.65 8.00
CA THR A 170 -12.20 0.46 7.51
C THR A 170 -10.72 0.18 7.79
N LEU A 171 -10.38 -0.28 8.99
CA LEU A 171 -9.00 -0.62 9.38
C LEU A 171 -8.44 -1.81 8.59
N LEU A 172 -9.27 -2.78 8.21
CA LEU A 172 -8.84 -3.88 7.32
C LEU A 172 -8.47 -3.40 5.92
N ARG A 173 -9.17 -2.37 5.42
CA ARG A 173 -8.92 -1.79 4.10
C ARG A 173 -7.77 -0.79 4.11
N THR A 174 -7.63 -0.06 5.23
CA THR A 174 -6.63 1.00 5.41
C THR A 174 -5.98 0.90 6.79
N PRO A 175 -5.00 0.00 6.97
CA PRO A 175 -4.31 -0.17 8.25
C PRO A 175 -3.50 1.06 8.69
N ALA A 176 -3.10 1.92 7.74
CA ALA A 176 -2.35 3.15 8.01
C ALA A 176 -3.10 4.12 8.95
N LEU A 177 -4.42 3.99 9.10
CA LEU A 177 -5.22 4.78 10.03
C LEU A 177 -4.85 4.56 11.50
N PHE A 178 -4.15 3.46 11.83
CA PHE A 178 -3.58 3.26 13.16
C PHE A 178 -2.48 4.27 13.51
N THR A 179 -1.79 4.79 12.50
CA THR A 179 -0.68 5.73 12.65
C THR A 179 -1.01 7.15 12.20
N GLU A 180 -2.11 7.33 11.47
CA GLU A 180 -2.51 8.63 10.94
C GLU A 180 -3.06 9.56 12.04
N PRO A 181 -2.66 10.84 12.06
CA PRO A 181 -3.23 11.84 12.97
C PRO A 181 -4.75 11.96 12.82
N MET A 182 -5.47 12.02 13.95
CA MET A 182 -6.93 12.09 13.94
C MET A 182 -7.49 13.31 13.22
N ASP A 183 -6.76 14.43 13.22
CA ASP A 183 -7.22 15.65 12.54
C ASP A 183 -7.24 15.47 11.01
N LEU A 184 -6.27 14.73 10.45
CA LEU A 184 -6.28 14.41 9.01
C LEU A 184 -7.43 13.45 8.66
N ILE A 185 -7.68 12.45 9.51
CA ILE A 185 -8.81 11.53 9.34
C ILE A 185 -10.14 12.31 9.38
N LYS A 186 -10.30 13.22 10.35
CA LYS A 186 -11.49 14.07 10.47
C LYS A 186 -11.63 14.99 9.27
N ASN A 187 -10.56 15.65 8.81
CA ASN A 187 -10.62 16.54 7.66
C ASN A 187 -11.09 15.79 6.40
N LYS A 188 -10.58 14.57 6.14
CA LYS A 188 -11.06 13.73 5.04
C LYS A 188 -12.53 13.34 5.22
N LEU A 189 -12.93 12.99 6.43
CA LEU A 189 -14.31 12.58 6.74
C LEU A 189 -15.30 13.74 6.53
N LEU A 190 -15.01 14.90 7.12
CA LEU A 190 -15.81 16.11 7.02
C LEU A 190 -15.87 16.62 5.59
N TYR A 191 -14.76 16.55 4.83
CA TYR A 191 -14.79 16.91 3.42
C TYR A 191 -15.79 16.08 2.62
N VAL A 192 -15.80 14.75 2.81
CA VAL A 192 -16.73 13.86 2.11
C VAL A 192 -18.18 14.04 2.61
N GLN A 193 -18.38 14.31 3.90
CA GLN A 193 -19.71 14.46 4.52
C GLN A 193 -20.34 15.83 4.27
N ASP A 194 -19.58 16.90 4.40
CA ASP A 194 -20.13 18.27 4.44
C ASP A 194 -19.97 18.97 3.09
N VAL A 195 -18.82 18.78 2.43
CA VAL A 195 -18.51 19.41 1.14
C VAL A 195 -19.06 18.58 -0.01
N MET A 196 -18.73 17.29 -0.07
CA MET A 196 -19.26 16.40 -1.11
C MET A 196 -20.69 15.91 -0.81
N ARG A 197 -21.13 15.94 0.46
CA ARG A 197 -22.46 15.47 0.90
C ARG A 197 -22.77 14.03 0.49
N VAL A 198 -21.76 13.16 0.59
CA VAL A 198 -21.94 11.73 0.32
C VAL A 198 -22.53 11.05 1.55
N ASP A 199 -23.54 10.20 1.33
CA ASP A 199 -24.18 9.44 2.39
C ASP A 199 -23.28 8.36 2.99
N LYS A 200 -23.58 7.95 4.23
CA LYS A 200 -22.76 6.98 4.98
C LYS A 200 -22.68 5.61 4.28
N GLU A 201 -23.72 5.16 3.59
CA GLU A 201 -23.72 3.87 2.91
C GLU A 201 -22.73 3.87 1.74
N SER A 202 -22.78 4.91 0.90
CA SER A 202 -21.84 5.12 -0.20
C SER A 202 -20.39 5.25 0.29
N MET A 203 -20.18 5.91 1.43
CA MET A 203 -18.84 6.00 2.05
C MET A 203 -18.26 4.61 2.36
N THR A 204 -19.06 3.68 2.90
CA THR A 204 -18.60 2.32 3.23
C THR A 204 -18.19 1.49 2.00
N LYS A 205 -18.69 1.84 0.81
CA LYS A 205 -18.40 1.15 -0.45
C LYS A 205 -17.07 1.58 -1.07
N SER A 206 -16.47 2.67 -0.59
CA SER A 206 -15.17 3.19 -1.06
C SER A 206 -14.05 2.99 -0.02
N ARG A 207 -12.81 3.27 -0.41
CA ARG A 207 -11.64 3.37 0.49
C ARG A 207 -11.11 4.79 0.54
N PHE A 208 -11.98 5.80 0.48
CA PHE A 208 -11.58 7.22 0.40
C PHE A 208 -10.58 7.63 1.50
N LEU A 209 -10.69 7.07 2.71
CA LEU A 209 -9.76 7.33 3.82
C LEU A 209 -8.32 6.86 3.58
N ARG A 210 -8.06 6.04 2.55
CA ARG A 210 -6.71 5.64 2.14
C ARG A 210 -5.92 6.77 1.49
N TYR A 211 -6.61 7.70 0.84
CA TYR A 211 -5.96 8.79 0.11
C TYR A 211 -5.78 10.01 1.00
N ASP A 212 -4.97 10.96 0.56
CA ASP A 212 -4.82 12.26 1.22
C ASP A 212 -5.97 13.21 0.83
N LEU A 213 -6.04 14.36 1.51
CA LEU A 213 -7.09 15.33 1.25
C LEU A 213 -6.99 15.96 -0.15
N LEU A 214 -5.77 16.09 -0.70
CA LEU A 214 -5.54 16.64 -2.03
C LEU A 214 -6.15 15.75 -3.13
N HIS A 215 -6.01 14.42 -3.02
CA HIS A 215 -6.63 13.46 -3.93
C HIS A 215 -8.16 13.55 -3.91
N LEU A 216 -8.74 13.61 -2.70
CA LEU A 216 -10.19 13.79 -2.53
C LEU A 216 -10.66 15.09 -3.16
N TYR A 217 -9.94 16.17 -2.88
CA TYR A 217 -10.28 17.51 -3.32
C TYR A 217 -10.19 17.64 -4.84
N SER A 218 -9.03 17.32 -5.41
CA SER A 218 -8.78 17.47 -6.85
C SER A 218 -9.78 16.66 -7.68
N ARG A 219 -10.08 15.40 -7.32
CA ARG A 219 -11.07 14.60 -8.05
C ARG A 219 -12.49 15.14 -7.92
N HIS A 220 -12.90 15.55 -6.73
CA HIS A 220 -14.22 16.17 -6.54
C HIS A 220 -14.34 17.48 -7.33
N GLN A 221 -13.36 18.37 -7.20
CA GLN A 221 -13.41 19.69 -7.84
C GLN A 221 -13.29 19.60 -9.35
N PHE A 222 -12.51 18.66 -9.87
CA PHE A 222 -12.44 18.41 -11.30
C PHE A 222 -13.80 18.03 -11.87
N LEU A 223 -14.52 17.12 -11.21
CA LEU A 223 -15.88 16.75 -11.64
C LEU A 223 -16.88 17.90 -11.45
N LEU A 224 -16.78 18.67 -10.36
CA LEU A 224 -17.67 19.79 -10.10
C LEU A 224 -17.51 20.88 -11.18
N ARG A 225 -16.26 21.28 -11.48
CA ARG A 225 -15.95 22.29 -12.50
C ARG A 225 -16.25 21.79 -13.93
N ALA A 226 -16.12 20.48 -14.19
CA ALA A 226 -16.52 19.87 -15.45
C ALA A 226 -18.05 19.65 -15.58
N GLY A 227 -18.84 19.96 -14.55
CA GLY A 227 -20.29 19.71 -14.55
C GLY A 227 -20.66 18.22 -14.52
N ARG A 228 -19.76 17.35 -14.07
CA ARG A 228 -19.92 15.88 -13.92
C ARG A 228 -20.23 15.45 -12.49
N TYR A 229 -20.31 16.40 -11.57
CA TYR A 229 -20.77 16.19 -10.21
C TYR A 229 -21.69 17.34 -9.81
N SER A 230 -22.80 17.01 -9.17
CA SER A 230 -23.74 17.96 -8.58
C SER A 230 -23.77 17.73 -7.09
N THR A 231 -23.35 18.70 -6.27
CA THR A 231 -23.44 18.57 -4.81
C THR A 231 -24.89 18.31 -4.38
N PRO A 232 -25.16 17.22 -3.63
CA PRO A 232 -26.49 16.91 -3.14
C PRO A 232 -27.15 18.05 -2.34
N ASN A 233 -28.45 18.26 -2.55
CA ASN A 233 -29.24 19.21 -1.76
C ASN A 233 -29.50 18.67 -0.33
N LYS A 234 -30.26 19.40 0.49
CA LYS A 234 -30.57 19.00 1.88
C LYS A 234 -31.35 17.68 1.97
N HIS A 235 -32.00 17.26 0.89
CA HIS A 235 -32.75 16.01 0.78
C HIS A 235 -31.91 14.89 0.13
N GLY A 236 -30.64 15.14 -0.17
CA GLY A 236 -29.75 14.18 -0.83
C GLY A 236 -29.94 14.08 -2.34
N GLU A 237 -30.75 14.93 -2.95
CA GLU A 237 -31.03 14.90 -4.38
C GLU A 237 -30.00 15.70 -5.17
N THR A 238 -29.78 15.30 -6.41
CA THR A 238 -28.78 15.86 -7.32
C THR A 238 -29.45 16.22 -8.64
N ARG A 239 -28.91 17.21 -9.37
CA ARG A 239 -29.46 17.59 -10.69
C ARG A 239 -29.39 16.45 -11.70
N PHE A 240 -28.41 15.58 -11.54
CA PHE A 240 -28.18 14.36 -12.30
C PHE A 240 -27.46 13.35 -11.40
N PRO A 241 -27.58 12.04 -11.65
CA PRO A 241 -26.92 11.03 -10.84
C PRO A 241 -25.40 11.21 -10.81
N ASN A 242 -24.84 11.39 -9.62
CA ASN A 242 -23.39 11.47 -9.44
C ASN A 242 -22.73 10.09 -9.62
N PRO A 243 -21.47 10.05 -10.11
CA PRO A 243 -20.66 8.85 -10.05
C PRO A 243 -20.48 8.36 -8.60
N SER A 244 -20.30 7.05 -8.43
CA SER A 244 -20.12 6.49 -7.09
C SER A 244 -18.81 6.97 -6.46
N LEU A 245 -18.77 7.13 -5.13
CA LEU A 245 -17.54 7.54 -4.44
C LEU A 245 -16.38 6.58 -4.69
N LYS A 246 -16.67 5.29 -4.91
CA LYS A 246 -15.68 4.28 -5.29
C LYS A 246 -15.11 4.58 -6.68
N ASP A 247 -15.93 4.91 -7.67
CA ASP A 247 -15.44 5.24 -9.02
C ASP A 247 -14.64 6.54 -9.02
N ILE A 248 -15.06 7.51 -8.21
CA ILE A 248 -14.35 8.78 -8.02
C ILE A 248 -13.00 8.54 -7.35
N MET A 249 -12.92 7.80 -6.24
CA MET A 249 -11.70 7.76 -5.40
C MET A 249 -10.79 6.56 -5.66
N ASP A 250 -11.34 5.38 -5.95
CA ASP A 250 -10.63 4.09 -5.93
C ASP A 250 -10.10 3.62 -7.29
N THR A 251 -10.25 4.44 -8.33
CA THR A 251 -9.80 4.14 -9.70
C THR A 251 -8.46 4.82 -10.00
N SER A 252 -7.73 4.33 -11.01
CA SER A 252 -6.50 5.01 -11.46
C SER A 252 -6.84 6.38 -12.08
N ASP A 253 -5.89 7.31 -12.07
CA ASP A 253 -6.09 8.66 -12.65
C ASP A 253 -6.54 8.59 -14.11
N ARG A 254 -5.96 7.66 -14.89
CA ARG A 254 -6.36 7.43 -16.28
C ARG A 254 -7.81 6.97 -16.41
N TYR A 255 -8.25 6.03 -15.58
CA TYR A 255 -9.63 5.57 -15.61
C TYR A 255 -10.58 6.66 -15.13
N PHE A 256 -10.24 7.33 -14.03
CA PHE A 256 -10.99 8.46 -13.49
C PHE A 256 -11.21 9.55 -14.55
N ALA A 257 -10.14 10.06 -15.16
CA ALA A 257 -10.23 11.12 -16.17
C ALA A 257 -11.07 10.68 -17.38
N LEU A 258 -10.73 9.56 -18.00
CA LEU A 258 -11.35 9.15 -19.27
C LEU A 258 -12.75 8.57 -19.12
N LYS A 259 -13.04 7.86 -18.03
CA LYS A 259 -14.30 7.11 -17.85
C LYS A 259 -15.27 7.77 -16.88
N VAL A 260 -14.77 8.46 -15.85
CA VAL A 260 -15.62 9.11 -14.85
C VAL A 260 -15.84 10.58 -15.21
N ALA A 261 -14.77 11.33 -15.45
CA ALA A 261 -14.85 12.75 -15.82
C ALA A 261 -15.14 12.98 -17.31
N GLN A 262 -14.84 11.99 -18.17
CA GLN A 262 -14.93 12.09 -19.62
C GLN A 262 -14.07 13.22 -20.20
N LEU A 263 -12.89 13.41 -19.62
CA LEU A 263 -11.86 14.37 -20.01
C LEU A 263 -10.52 13.65 -20.17
N THR A 264 -9.51 14.34 -20.68
CA THR A 264 -8.18 13.76 -20.89
C THR A 264 -7.41 13.62 -19.57
N LEU A 265 -6.45 12.70 -19.56
CA LEU A 265 -5.55 12.52 -18.40
C LEU A 265 -4.68 13.76 -18.17
N ASP A 266 -4.27 14.45 -19.23
CA ASP A 266 -3.37 15.59 -19.13
C ASP A 266 -4.08 16.83 -18.58
N GLU A 267 -5.35 17.04 -18.93
CA GLU A 267 -6.20 18.05 -18.28
C GLU A 267 -6.32 17.79 -16.78
N TYR A 268 -6.55 16.54 -16.38
CA TYR A 268 -6.64 16.19 -14.96
C TYR A 268 -5.31 16.41 -14.22
N ARG A 269 -4.17 16.02 -14.81
CA ARG A 269 -2.85 16.23 -14.19
C ARG A 269 -2.55 17.72 -14.00
N THR A 270 -2.77 18.52 -15.05
CA THR A 270 -2.63 19.98 -14.98
C THR A 270 -3.54 20.57 -13.90
N PHE A 271 -4.76 20.05 -13.78
CA PHE A 271 -5.70 20.47 -12.75
C PHE A 271 -5.23 20.15 -11.32
N VAL A 272 -4.64 18.97 -11.09
CA VAL A 272 -4.08 18.61 -9.78
C VAL A 272 -2.96 19.57 -9.36
N GLU A 273 -2.11 19.99 -10.29
CA GLU A 273 -1.07 20.99 -10.05
C GLU A 273 -1.67 22.34 -9.62
N MET A 274 -2.71 22.80 -10.33
CA MET A 274 -3.45 24.01 -9.95
C MET A 274 -4.09 23.90 -8.55
N CYS A 275 -4.76 22.77 -8.24
CA CYS A 275 -5.31 22.54 -6.91
C CYS A 275 -4.25 22.52 -5.80
N THR A 276 -3.05 22.01 -6.10
CA THR A 276 -1.94 22.01 -5.16
C THR A 276 -1.54 23.44 -4.79
N MET A 277 -1.50 24.34 -5.78
CA MET A 277 -1.24 25.76 -5.55
C MET A 277 -2.38 26.45 -4.80
N GLU A 278 -3.64 26.20 -5.16
CA GLU A 278 -4.82 26.71 -4.45
C GLU A 278 -4.81 26.29 -2.97
N MET A 279 -4.46 25.04 -2.65
CA MET A 279 -4.37 24.59 -1.25
C MET A 279 -3.21 25.21 -0.47
N LYS A 280 -2.07 25.46 -1.13
CA LYS A 280 -0.87 26.02 -0.49
C LYS A 280 -1.00 27.53 -0.26
N TYR A 281 -1.58 28.26 -1.20
CA TYR A 281 -1.58 29.73 -1.23
C TYR A 281 -2.97 30.37 -1.09
N GLY A 282 -4.05 29.62 -1.30
CA GLY A 282 -5.43 30.13 -1.31
C GLY A 282 -6.01 30.49 0.06
N LYS A 283 -5.24 30.41 1.16
CA LYS A 283 -5.60 30.93 2.48
C LYS A 283 -4.86 32.23 2.86
N GLY A 284 -4.19 32.90 1.92
CA GLY A 284 -3.29 34.02 2.22
C GLY A 284 -3.29 35.19 1.22
N VAL A 285 -4.44 35.58 0.67
CA VAL A 285 -4.58 36.88 -0.03
C VAL A 285 -5.74 37.68 0.58
N GLU A 286 -5.64 37.90 1.88
CA GLU A 286 -6.24 39.03 2.61
C GLU A 286 -5.15 39.62 3.52
N SER A 287 -4.07 40.12 2.90
CA SER A 287 -3.15 41.12 3.49
C SER A 287 -2.01 41.41 2.50
N LEU A 288 -2.28 42.25 1.52
CA LEU A 288 -1.25 43.10 0.92
C LEU A 288 -1.86 44.50 0.81
N ASP A 289 -2.07 45.10 1.99
CA ASP A 289 -1.79 46.51 2.17
C ASP A 289 -0.28 46.66 1.98
N ASP A 290 0.14 47.07 0.78
CA ASP A 290 1.37 47.85 0.60
C ASP A 290 1.17 48.70 -0.66
N ASP A 291 0.33 49.73 -0.50
CA ASP A 291 0.43 50.95 -1.27
C ASP A 291 1.81 51.57 -1.02
N SER A 292 2.81 51.14 -1.77
CA SER A 292 4.02 51.92 -2.00
C SER A 292 4.40 51.83 -3.47
N PHE A 293 3.67 52.61 -4.26
CA PHE A 293 4.09 53.04 -5.58
C PHE A 293 4.02 54.57 -5.63
N SER A 294 5.08 55.17 -6.19
CA SER A 294 5.32 56.60 -6.45
C SER A 294 5.85 57.38 -5.22
N ASP A 295 7.01 58.06 -5.26
CA ASP A 295 7.62 58.80 -6.37
C ASP A 295 9.16 58.67 -6.40
N GLU A 296 9.70 58.14 -7.51
CA GLU A 296 10.96 58.63 -8.07
C GLU A 296 10.68 59.02 -9.53
N ALA A 297 10.50 60.31 -9.75
CA ALA A 297 10.58 60.94 -11.05
C ALA A 297 11.27 62.30 -10.86
N ASP A 298 12.60 62.25 -10.85
CA ASP A 298 13.43 63.35 -11.30
C ASP A 298 13.18 63.49 -12.82
N ASP A 299 12.61 64.62 -13.25
CA ASP A 299 12.78 65.12 -14.61
C ASP A 299 12.92 66.64 -14.55
N ASP A 300 14.20 67.00 -14.48
CA ASP A 300 14.79 68.29 -14.72
C ASP A 300 14.43 68.78 -16.13
N TYR A 301 13.64 69.85 -16.24
CA TYR A 301 13.47 70.59 -17.50
C TYR A 301 14.05 71.99 -17.33
N ASP A 302 15.31 72.09 -17.70
CA ASP A 302 15.94 73.34 -18.12
C ASP A 302 15.39 73.76 -19.50
N ASP A 303 15.00 75.03 -19.56
CA ASP A 303 15.35 76.02 -20.60
C ASP A 303 14.26 76.63 -21.51
N VAL A 304 14.33 77.97 -21.56
CA VAL A 304 13.85 79.02 -22.49
C VAL A 304 12.35 79.12 -22.87
N ASN A 305 11.68 80.28 -22.93
CA ASN A 305 12.19 81.61 -23.28
C ASN A 305 11.23 82.77 -22.91
N GLU A 306 11.82 83.97 -22.76
CA GLU A 306 11.34 85.35 -22.88
C GLU A 306 9.88 85.65 -23.30
N LYS A 307 9.20 86.49 -22.49
CA LYS A 307 8.89 87.90 -22.83
C LYS A 307 8.34 88.69 -21.64
#